data_AF-A0A7Y3BA64-F1
#
_entry.id   AF-A0A7Y3BA64-F1
#
_cell.length_a   1.000
_cell.length_b   1.000
_cell.length_c   1.000
_cell.angle_alpha   90.00
_cell.angle_beta   90.00
_cell.angle_gamma   90.00
#
_symmetry.space_group_name_H-M   'P 1'
#
loop_
_entity.id
_entity.type
_entity.pdbx_description
1 polymer ?
#
loop_
_entity_poly.entity_id
_entity_poly.type
_entity_poly.pdbx_seq_one_letter_code
_entity_poly.pdbx_strand_id
1 'polypeptide(L)'
;MLIILTLHIINRFRKGSELPIDINKIVDRLLMKLKYVIPFLLISFTNGDNKPETLESIRFEIERKSMVLGYIDLQKLYLNETTTYKVQSEFNTKYLIDFKASSKATYVYENGKCTLIEGVGSFYKVKLVKNNRI
;
A
#
# COMPACT_ATOMS: atom_id res chain seq x y z
N MET A 1 -28.21 16.28 -5.17
CA MET A 1 -29.37 16.65 -6.02
C MET A 1 -30.36 15.50 -6.26
N LEU A 2 -29.92 14.25 -6.42
CA LEU A 2 -30.79 13.11 -6.72
C LEU A 2 -31.84 12.82 -5.62
N ILE A 3 -31.48 13.04 -4.35
CA ILE A 3 -32.35 12.82 -3.16
C ILE A 3 -33.54 13.80 -3.11
N ILE A 4 -33.35 15.05 -3.55
CA ILE A 4 -34.43 16.06 -3.56
C ILE A 4 -35.45 15.70 -4.65
N LEU A 5 -34.97 15.19 -5.79
CA LEU A 5 -35.79 14.79 -6.92
C LEU A 5 -36.63 13.54 -6.58
N THR A 6 -36.05 12.55 -5.89
CA THR A 6 -36.80 11.38 -5.40
C THR A 6 -37.84 11.76 -4.35
N LEU A 7 -37.52 12.65 -3.40
CA LEU A 7 -38.49 13.18 -2.44
C LEU A 7 -39.63 13.94 -3.12
N HIS A 8 -39.34 14.73 -4.15
CA HIS A 8 -40.35 15.51 -4.87
C HIS A 8 -41.33 14.61 -5.64
N ILE A 9 -40.82 13.52 -6.24
CA ILE A 9 -41.65 12.50 -6.91
C ILE A 9 -42.58 11.82 -5.88
N ILE A 10 -42.05 11.38 -4.74
CA ILE A 10 -42.84 10.75 -3.67
C ILE A 10 -43.93 11.69 -3.16
N ASN A 11 -43.61 12.98 -2.96
CA ASN A 11 -44.56 13.96 -2.44
C ASN A 11 -45.66 14.31 -3.46
N ARG A 12 -45.37 14.21 -4.76
CA ARG A 12 -46.35 14.39 -5.85
C ARG A 12 -47.33 13.23 -5.93
N PHE A 13 -46.88 11.99 -5.76
CA PHE A 13 -47.75 10.82 -5.73
C PHE A 13 -48.68 10.81 -4.50
N ARG A 14 -48.23 11.35 -3.37
CA ARG A 14 -49.02 11.42 -2.13
C ARG A 14 -50.22 12.39 -2.21
N LYS A 15 -50.23 13.35 -3.14
CA LYS A 15 -51.32 14.35 -3.28
C LYS A 15 -52.42 13.94 -4.27
N GLY A 16 -52.26 12.85 -5.01
CA GLY A 16 -53.10 12.58 -6.20
C GLY A 16 -53.78 11.21 -6.25
N SER A 17 -53.85 10.44 -5.16
CA SER A 17 -54.38 9.08 -5.24
C SER A 17 -55.40 8.75 -4.15
N GLU A 18 -56.66 8.60 -4.55
CA GLU A 18 -57.67 7.73 -3.90
C GLU A 18 -57.34 6.24 -4.13
N LEU A 19 -56.06 5.87 -4.04
CA LEU A 19 -55.66 4.47 -4.14
C LEU A 19 -55.60 3.89 -2.72
N PRO A 20 -56.25 2.74 -2.45
CA PRO A 20 -56.24 2.07 -1.16
C PRO A 20 -54.90 1.35 -0.93
N ILE A 21 -53.80 2.06 -1.16
CA ILE A 21 -52.46 1.54 -1.01
C ILE A 21 -52.00 1.94 0.38
N ASP A 22 -51.99 0.96 1.27
CA ASP A 22 -51.43 1.09 2.61
C ASP A 22 -49.90 1.24 2.51
N ILE A 23 -49.45 2.49 2.42
CA ILE A 23 -48.04 2.87 2.26
C ILE A 23 -47.21 2.29 3.41
N ASN A 24 -47.77 2.20 4.62
CA ASN A 24 -47.07 1.67 5.79
C ASN A 24 -46.71 0.20 5.57
N LYS A 25 -47.63 -0.60 5.01
CA LYS A 25 -47.39 -2.01 4.68
C LYS A 25 -46.33 -2.20 3.60
N ILE A 26 -46.22 -1.28 2.64
CA ILE A 26 -45.19 -1.31 1.61
C ILE A 26 -43.83 -0.92 2.18
N VAL A 27 -43.80 0.14 3.00
CA VAL A 27 -42.57 0.61 3.67
C VAL A 27 -42.03 -0.47 4.61
N ASP A 28 -42.89 -1.14 5.38
CA ASP A 28 -42.49 -2.25 6.25
C ASP A 28 -41.88 -3.41 5.46
N ARG A 29 -42.46 -3.76 4.32
CA ARG A 29 -41.93 -4.81 3.43
C ARG A 29 -40.58 -4.41 2.84
N LEU A 30 -40.37 -3.13 2.50
CA LEU A 30 -39.09 -2.63 2.02
C LEU A 30 -38.04 -2.56 3.12
N LEU A 31 -38.41 -2.14 4.32
CA LEU A 31 -37.53 -2.12 5.50
C LEU A 31 -37.07 -3.53 5.87
N MET A 32 -37.97 -4.53 5.83
CA MET A 32 -37.58 -5.93 6.03
C MET A 32 -36.55 -6.36 5.00
N LYS A 33 -36.78 -6.11 3.70
CA LYS A 33 -35.81 -6.45 2.65
C LYS A 33 -34.47 -5.73 2.83
N LEU A 34 -34.49 -4.45 3.17
CA LEU A 34 -33.30 -3.64 3.38
C LEU A 34 -32.48 -4.16 4.58
N LYS A 35 -33.14 -4.57 5.67
CA LYS A 35 -32.50 -5.16 6.85
C LYS A 35 -31.67 -6.40 6.51
N TYR A 36 -32.09 -7.20 5.51
CA TYR A 36 -31.33 -8.37 5.06
C TYR A 36 -30.23 -8.05 4.05
N VAL A 37 -30.35 -6.95 3.30
CA VAL A 37 -29.36 -6.54 2.29
C VAL A 37 -28.20 -5.76 2.91
N ILE A 38 -28.46 -4.95 3.95
CA ILE A 38 -27.42 -4.13 4.62
C ILE A 38 -26.23 -4.98 5.11
N PRO A 39 -26.40 -6.14 5.80
CA PRO A 39 -25.28 -6.96 6.24
C PRO A 39 -24.40 -7.46 5.08
N PHE A 40 -25.00 -7.92 3.98
CA PHE A 40 -24.27 -8.37 2.78
C PHE A 40 -23.48 -7.24 2.12
N LEU A 41 -24.07 -6.05 2.10
CA LEU A 41 -23.46 -4.86 1.53
C LEU A 41 -22.30 -4.37 2.41
N LEU A 42 -22.45 -4.41 3.74
CA LEU A 42 -21.36 -4.10 4.68
C LEU A 42 -20.20 -5.10 4.58
N ILE A 43 -20.47 -6.40 4.46
CA ILE A 43 -19.44 -7.44 4.26
C ILE A 43 -18.68 -7.22 2.93
N SER A 44 -19.35 -6.68 1.90
CA SER A 44 -18.69 -6.41 0.61
C SER A 44 -17.68 -5.25 0.69
N PHE A 45 -17.82 -4.35 1.66
CA PHE A 45 -16.91 -3.21 1.84
C PHE A 45 -15.70 -3.52 2.73
N THR A 46 -15.62 -4.69 3.36
CA THR A 46 -14.49 -5.04 4.24
C THR A 46 -13.26 -5.56 3.49
N ASN A 47 -13.33 -5.75 2.16
CA ASN A 47 -12.24 -6.29 1.36
C ASN A 47 -11.32 -5.19 0.77
N GLY A 48 -10.95 -4.21 1.59
CA GLY A 48 -9.81 -3.35 1.29
C GLY A 48 -8.58 -3.98 1.92
N ASP A 49 -7.85 -4.80 1.17
CA ASP A 49 -6.56 -5.40 1.59
C ASP A 49 -5.47 -4.31 1.56
N ASN A 50 -5.73 -3.20 2.26
CA ASN A 50 -4.78 -2.13 2.48
C ASN A 50 -3.83 -2.61 3.57
N LYS A 51 -2.92 -3.51 3.18
CA LYS A 51 -1.78 -3.86 4.04
C LYS A 51 -1.11 -2.54 4.45
N PRO A 52 -0.98 -2.28 5.76
CA PRO A 52 -0.38 -1.05 6.22
C PRO A 52 1.04 -0.93 5.68
N GLU A 53 1.46 0.29 5.40
CA GLU A 53 2.86 0.56 5.05
C GLU A 53 3.74 0.05 6.20
N THR A 54 4.59 -0.94 5.92
CA THR A 54 5.53 -1.48 6.90
C THR A 54 6.95 -1.11 6.53
N LEU A 55 7.67 -0.52 7.49
CA LEU A 55 9.09 -0.24 7.41
C LEU A 55 9.81 -1.11 8.43
N GLU A 56 10.56 -2.09 7.95
CA GLU A 56 11.44 -2.94 8.76
C GLU A 56 12.88 -2.54 8.47
N SER A 57 13.68 -2.31 9.50
CA SER A 57 15.10 -1.98 9.35
C SER A 57 15.98 -2.76 10.32
N ILE A 58 17.08 -3.30 9.83
CA ILE A 58 18.09 -4.01 10.62
C ILE A 58 19.45 -3.41 10.30
N ARG A 59 20.23 -3.09 11.33
CA ARG A 59 21.60 -2.59 11.22
C ARG A 59 22.56 -3.65 11.76
N PHE A 60 23.61 -3.92 11.01
CA PHE A 60 24.72 -4.78 11.40
C PHE A 60 25.98 -3.93 11.54
N GLU A 61 26.72 -4.12 12.63
CA GLU A 61 28.01 -3.47 12.84
C GLU A 61 29.14 -4.39 12.34
N ILE A 62 30.09 -3.81 11.62
CA ILE A 62 31.29 -4.51 11.15
C ILE A 62 32.39 -4.22 12.15
N GLU A 63 32.86 -5.24 12.87
CA GLU A 63 33.90 -5.09 13.87
C GLU A 63 35.19 -5.84 13.50
N ARG A 64 36.32 -5.28 13.93
CA ARG A 64 37.63 -5.95 13.90
C ARG A 64 38.37 -5.64 15.18
N LYS A 65 38.70 -6.67 15.96
CA LYS A 65 39.43 -6.53 17.25
C LYS A 65 38.77 -5.51 18.19
N SER A 66 37.45 -5.59 18.35
CA SER A 66 36.66 -4.67 19.20
C SER A 66 36.65 -3.21 18.73
N MET A 67 37.03 -2.94 17.47
CA MET A 67 36.87 -1.65 16.82
C MET A 67 35.80 -1.77 15.72
N VAL A 68 34.77 -0.92 15.81
CA VAL A 68 33.74 -0.80 14.78
C VAL A 68 34.36 -0.11 13.55
N LEU A 69 34.40 -0.82 12.44
CA LEU A 69 34.89 -0.36 11.15
C LEU A 69 33.78 0.26 10.30
N GLY A 70 32.52 -0.08 10.56
CA GLY A 70 31.42 0.34 9.71
C GLY A 70 30.11 -0.34 10.04
N TYR A 71 29.15 -0.18 9.15
CA TYR A 71 27.81 -0.70 9.30
C TYR A 71 27.20 -1.13 7.96
N ILE A 72 26.26 -2.08 8.05
CA ILE A 72 25.39 -2.50 6.96
C ILE A 72 23.95 -2.32 7.42
N ASP A 73 23.25 -1.39 6.78
CA ASP A 73 21.85 -1.09 7.00
C ASP A 73 20.99 -1.79 5.94
N LEU A 74 20.07 -2.64 6.39
CA LEU A 74 19.09 -3.33 5.58
C LEU A 74 17.72 -2.75 5.90
N GLN A 75 17.07 -2.17 4.90
CA GLN A 75 15.71 -1.64 5.01
C GLN A 75 14.78 -2.37 4.06
N LYS A 76 13.61 -2.74 4.54
CA LYS A 76 12.52 -3.30 3.77
C LYS A 76 11.32 -2.40 3.94
N LEU A 77 10.83 -1.86 2.82
CA LEU A 77 9.65 -1.02 2.75
C LEU A 77 8.59 -1.75 1.93
N TYR A 78 7.42 -1.94 2.51
CA TYR A 78 6.25 -2.44 1.80
C TYR A 78 5.24 -1.31 1.60
N LEU A 79 4.96 -0.97 0.35
CA LEU A 79 4.06 0.11 -0.05
C LEU A 79 3.23 -0.34 -1.26
N ASN A 80 1.91 -0.38 -1.15
CA ASN A 80 0.99 -0.61 -2.29
C ASN A 80 1.43 -1.77 -3.21
N GLU A 81 1.57 -2.98 -2.65
CA GLU A 81 2.03 -4.20 -3.35
C GLU A 81 3.49 -4.17 -3.85
N THR A 82 4.20 -3.09 -3.62
CA THR A 82 5.60 -2.92 -3.96
C THR A 82 6.47 -3.18 -2.73
N THR A 83 7.40 -4.13 -2.84
CA THR A 83 8.41 -4.39 -1.81
C THR A 83 9.75 -3.81 -2.26
N THR A 84 10.25 -2.82 -1.54
CA THR A 84 11.55 -2.23 -1.80
C THR A 84 12.56 -2.67 -0.74
N TYR A 85 13.66 -3.26 -1.17
CA TYR A 85 14.80 -3.56 -0.32
C TYR A 85 15.91 -2.54 -0.59
N LYS A 86 16.40 -1.88 0.47
CA LYS A 86 17.57 -1.01 0.40
C LYS A 86 18.66 -1.62 1.27
N VAL A 87 19.82 -1.81 0.67
CA VAL A 87 21.05 -2.21 1.37
C VAL A 87 21.98 -1.03 1.31
N GLN A 88 22.42 -0.53 2.44
CA GLN A 88 23.43 0.51 2.53
C GLN A 88 24.58 -0.01 3.35
N SER A 89 25.80 0.09 2.83
CA SER A 89 27.00 -0.21 3.57
C SER A 89 27.91 1.00 3.60
N GLU A 90 28.52 1.22 4.75
CA GLU A 90 29.57 2.20 4.93
C GLU A 90 30.63 1.59 5.83
N PHE A 91 31.87 1.60 5.37
CA PHE A 91 32.98 1.16 6.18
C PHE A 91 34.20 2.04 5.93
N ASN A 92 34.94 2.25 7.01
CA ASN A 92 36.19 2.97 7.05
C ASN A 92 37.26 2.01 7.55
N THR A 93 38.34 1.88 6.81
CA THR A 93 39.43 1.03 7.25
C THR A 93 40.77 1.65 6.92
N LYS A 94 41.74 1.32 7.78
CA LYS A 94 43.11 1.79 7.73
C LYS A 94 44.01 0.61 7.53
N TYR A 95 44.67 0.58 6.37
CA TYR A 95 45.75 -0.38 6.10
C TYR A 95 47.07 0.37 5.93
N LEU A 96 47.50 0.61 4.69
CA LEU A 96 48.59 1.54 4.38
C LEU A 96 48.10 2.98 4.18
N ILE A 97 46.86 3.12 3.71
CA ILE A 97 46.15 4.40 3.52
C ILE A 97 44.76 4.29 4.14
N ASP A 98 44.22 5.44 4.56
CA ASP A 98 42.86 5.55 5.06
C ASP A 98 41.91 5.54 3.86
N PHE A 99 41.01 4.56 3.79
CA PHE A 99 39.99 4.53 2.75
C PHE A 99 38.59 4.35 3.33
N LYS A 100 37.69 5.18 2.81
CA LYS A 100 36.27 5.15 3.09
C LYS A 100 35.55 4.62 1.88
N ALA A 101 34.79 3.54 2.07
CA ALA A 101 33.96 2.96 1.03
C ALA A 101 32.50 2.99 1.48
N SER A 102 31.64 3.41 0.57
CA SER A 102 30.20 3.41 0.74
C SER A 102 29.55 2.74 -0.46
N SER A 103 28.52 1.95 -0.20
CA SER A 103 27.68 1.41 -1.26
C SER A 103 26.22 1.40 -0.86
N LYS A 104 25.35 1.55 -1.85
CA LYS A 104 23.91 1.52 -1.73
C LYS A 104 23.36 0.68 -2.87
N ALA A 105 22.64 -0.37 -2.54
CA ALA A 105 21.87 -1.17 -3.48
C ALA A 105 20.38 -1.02 -3.17
N THR A 106 19.57 -0.84 -4.21
CA THR A 106 18.11 -0.76 -4.12
C THR A 106 17.51 -1.80 -5.06
N TYR A 107 16.62 -2.61 -4.53
CA TYR A 107 15.88 -3.62 -5.27
C TYR A 107 14.40 -3.35 -5.11
N VAL A 108 13.68 -3.20 -6.22
CA VAL A 108 12.23 -2.98 -6.22
C VAL A 108 11.55 -4.20 -6.81
N TYR A 109 10.59 -4.73 -6.06
CA TYR A 109 9.74 -5.84 -6.46
C TYR A 109 8.30 -5.39 -6.51
N GLU A 110 7.64 -5.60 -7.64
CA GLU A 110 6.22 -5.36 -7.84
C GLU A 110 5.58 -6.70 -8.19
N ASN A 111 4.55 -7.12 -7.44
CA ASN A 111 3.85 -8.39 -7.69
C ASN A 111 4.80 -9.61 -7.78
N GLY A 112 5.82 -9.65 -6.92
CA GLY A 112 6.83 -10.71 -6.87
C GLY A 112 7.87 -10.68 -8.00
N LYS A 113 7.83 -9.69 -8.91
CA LYS A 113 8.79 -9.55 -10.00
C LYS A 113 9.73 -8.38 -9.73
N CYS A 114 11.03 -8.59 -9.95
CA CYS A 114 12.00 -7.51 -9.86
C CYS A 114 11.84 -6.55 -11.04
N THR A 115 11.60 -5.26 -10.76
CA THR A 115 11.40 -4.21 -11.77
C THR A 115 12.61 -3.28 -11.89
N LEU A 116 13.31 -3.06 -10.78
CA LEU A 116 14.47 -2.17 -10.71
C LEU A 116 15.56 -2.78 -9.83
N ILE A 117 16.80 -2.72 -10.32
CA ILE A 117 18.01 -2.92 -9.55
C ILE A 117 18.89 -1.69 -9.74
N GLU A 118 19.19 -0.98 -8.66
CA GLU A 118 20.09 0.16 -8.67
C GLU A 118 21.22 -0.06 -7.67
N GLY A 119 22.46 0.07 -8.13
CA GLY A 119 23.66 -0.05 -7.32
C GLY A 119 24.54 1.19 -7.47
N VAL A 120 24.83 1.85 -6.36
CA VAL A 120 25.71 3.02 -6.30
C VAL A 120 26.80 2.72 -5.28
N GLY A 121 28.04 2.60 -5.72
CA GLY A 121 29.20 2.45 -4.86
C GLY A 121 30.18 3.60 -5.06
N SER A 122 31.20 3.67 -4.21
CA SER A 122 32.30 4.64 -4.35
C SER A 122 33.02 4.56 -5.71
N PHE A 123 32.90 3.43 -6.41
CA PHE A 123 33.62 3.17 -7.67
C PHE A 123 32.71 2.78 -8.83
N TYR A 124 31.38 2.74 -8.64
CA TYR A 124 30.46 2.32 -9.67
C TYR A 124 29.07 2.94 -9.52
N LYS A 125 28.36 3.07 -10.63
CA LYS A 125 26.95 3.43 -10.67
C LYS A 125 26.27 2.60 -11.75
N VAL A 126 25.39 1.70 -11.35
CA VAL A 126 24.70 0.76 -12.23
C VAL A 126 23.20 0.85 -11.97
N LYS A 127 22.41 0.89 -13.05
CA LYS A 127 20.96 0.85 -13.00
C LYS A 127 20.47 -0.13 -14.05
N LEU A 128 19.84 -1.20 -13.60
CA LEU A 128 19.19 -2.18 -14.46
C LEU A 128 17.68 -1.97 -14.36
N VAL A 129 17.06 -1.71 -15.50
CA VAL A 129 15.62 -1.52 -15.63
C VAL A 129 15.09 -2.64 -16.50
N LYS A 130 13.97 -3.24 -16.10
CA LYS A 130 13.31 -4.26 -16.90
C LYS A 130 12.98 -3.72 -18.29
N ASN A 131 13.46 -4.40 -19.33
CA ASN A 131 13.14 -4.06 -20.71
C ASN A 131 11.74 -4.61 -21.07
N ASN A 132 10.82 -3.73 -21.45
CA ASN A 132 9.44 -4.10 -21.83
C ASN A 132 9.28 -4.37 -23.34
N ARG A 133 10.38 -4.51 -24.10
CA ARG A 133 10.33 -4.91 -25.51
C ARG A 133 10.43 -6.42 -25.66
N ILE A 134 9.30 -7.11 -25.59
CA ILE A 134 9.08 -8.44 -26.18
C ILE A 134 7.67 -8.45 -26.76
#